data_AF-A0AA36JAI6-F1
#
_entry.id   AF-A0AA36JAI6-F1
#
_cell.length_a   1.000
_cell.length_b   1.000
_cell.length_c   1.000
_cell.angle_alpha   90.00
_cell.angle_beta   90.00
_cell.angle_gamma   90.00
#
_symmetry.space_group_name_H-M   'P 1'
#
loop_
_entity.id
_entity.type
_entity.pdbx_description
1 polymer ?
#
loop_
_entity_poly.entity_id
_entity_poly.type
_entity_poly.pdbx_seq_one_letter_code
_entity_poly.pdbx_strand_id
1 'polypeptide(L)'
;MPLSQAFQFVQVGKAEVDCAEVSEQRVEAKHVRFGFIADEMEQVLPQVVREVPTAQGPRKSIVYTDLIAVLCAVVRDFGTEVDAVKRRVALAEAALDNLDEKEPMWT
;
A
#
# COMPACT_ATOMS: atom_id res chain seq x y z
N MET A 1 -12.14 4.77 -38.23
CA MET A 1 -10.71 4.50 -37.99
C MET A 1 -10.56 4.11 -36.53
N PRO A 2 -10.14 2.87 -36.18
CA PRO A 2 -9.96 2.47 -34.80
C PRO A 2 -8.49 2.64 -34.37
N LEU A 3 -8.24 3.46 -33.35
CA LEU A 3 -6.95 3.53 -32.68
C LEU A 3 -6.96 2.55 -31.51
N SER A 4 -6.48 1.34 -31.80
CA SER A 4 -6.00 0.38 -30.80
C SER A 4 -4.74 0.96 -30.17
N GLN A 5 -4.77 1.28 -28.88
CA GLN A 5 -3.54 1.45 -28.10
C GLN A 5 -3.44 0.31 -27.10
N ALA A 6 -2.67 -0.69 -27.50
CA ALA A 6 -2.07 -1.65 -26.60
C ALA A 6 -1.07 -0.90 -25.71
N PHE A 7 -1.44 -0.66 -24.45
CA PHE A 7 -0.46 -0.29 -23.42
C PHE A 7 0.17 -1.55 -22.86
N GLN A 8 1.22 -1.98 -23.55
CA GLN A 8 2.17 -2.97 -23.08
C GLN A 8 3.16 -2.27 -22.15
N PHE A 9 3.02 -2.45 -20.84
CA PHE A 9 4.05 -2.07 -19.88
C PHE A 9 4.93 -3.29 -19.59
N VAL A 10 6.14 -3.27 -20.16
CA VAL A 10 7.23 -4.20 -19.91
C VAL A 10 8.28 -3.50 -19.03
N GLN A 11 8.60 -4.19 -17.93
CA GLN A 11 9.80 -4.14 -17.08
C GLN A 11 10.45 -2.79 -16.73
N VAL A 12 10.48 -2.50 -15.43
CA VAL A 12 11.67 -1.95 -14.77
C VAL A 12 12.00 -2.85 -13.58
N GLY A 13 13.14 -3.53 -13.67
CA GLY A 13 13.68 -4.33 -12.59
C GLY A 13 14.51 -3.50 -11.60
N LYS A 14 14.90 -4.21 -10.54
CA LYS A 14 15.97 -3.93 -9.56
C LYS A 14 15.61 -3.04 -8.37
N ALA A 15 15.14 -3.69 -7.30
CA ALA A 15 15.63 -3.45 -5.94
C ALA A 15 15.39 -4.71 -5.10
N GLU A 16 16.50 -5.31 -4.69
CA GLU A 16 16.70 -6.42 -3.76
C GLU A 16 15.68 -6.46 -2.61
N VAL A 17 14.99 -7.60 -2.44
CA VAL A 17 14.43 -8.02 -1.16
C VAL A 17 14.97 -9.41 -0.91
N ASP A 18 15.93 -9.47 0.00
CA ASP A 18 16.56 -10.68 0.49
C ASP A 18 15.53 -11.45 1.33
N CYS A 19 15.19 -12.67 0.91
CA CYS A 19 14.49 -13.65 1.74
C CYS A 19 14.94 -15.04 1.30
N ALA A 20 15.85 -15.60 2.09
CA ALA A 20 16.42 -16.92 1.93
C ALA A 20 15.34 -18.02 2.06
N GLU A 21 15.21 -18.77 0.96
CA GLU A 21 15.03 -20.22 0.84
C GLU A 21 13.95 -20.95 1.67
N VAL A 22 12.89 -21.39 0.96
CA VAL A 22 12.50 -22.81 0.92
C VAL A 22 12.21 -23.20 -0.53
N SER A 23 12.96 -24.20 -0.99
CA SER A 23 13.06 -24.76 -2.34
C SER A 23 11.90 -25.69 -2.72
N GLU A 24 11.65 -25.80 -4.03
CA GLU A 24 10.91 -26.88 -4.76
C GLU A 24 9.55 -26.62 -5.43
N GLN A 25 9.19 -25.38 -5.80
CA GLN A 25 8.06 -25.15 -6.74
C GLN A 25 8.44 -24.26 -7.92
N ARG A 26 9.29 -24.79 -8.81
CA ARG A 26 9.89 -24.05 -9.94
C ARG A 26 9.07 -24.06 -11.25
N VAL A 27 7.81 -24.53 -11.27
CA VAL A 27 7.06 -24.67 -12.55
C VAL A 27 5.67 -24.02 -12.60
N GLU A 28 4.99 -23.72 -11.48
CA GLU A 28 3.66 -23.05 -11.52
C GLU A 28 3.65 -21.57 -11.11
N ALA A 29 4.79 -21.02 -10.65
CA ALA A 29 4.91 -19.65 -10.18
C ALA A 29 4.96 -18.57 -11.30
N LYS A 30 4.54 -18.89 -12.54
CA LYS A 30 4.80 -17.98 -13.67
C LYS A 30 3.96 -16.70 -13.66
N HIS A 31 2.79 -16.64 -13.03
CA HIS A 31 2.01 -15.39 -12.96
C HIS A 31 1.10 -15.32 -11.74
N VAL A 32 1.67 -15.27 -10.52
CA VAL A 32 0.90 -14.77 -9.38
C VAL A 32 0.62 -13.29 -9.65
N ARG A 33 -0.62 -12.94 -9.99
CA ARG A 33 -1.04 -11.56 -10.22
C ARG A 33 -1.66 -11.04 -8.93
N PHE A 34 -1.00 -10.08 -8.31
CA PHE A 34 -1.57 -9.31 -7.22
C PHE A 34 -2.58 -8.32 -7.79
N GLY A 35 -3.73 -8.21 -7.12
CA GLY A 35 -4.82 -7.34 -7.54
C GLY A 35 -5.95 -7.39 -6.53
N PHE A 36 -7.00 -6.63 -6.82
CA PHE A 36 -8.19 -6.53 -5.98
C PHE A 36 -9.41 -7.12 -6.71
N ILE A 37 -10.36 -7.63 -5.94
CA ILE A 37 -11.62 -8.16 -6.46
C ILE A 37 -12.61 -6.99 -6.60
N ALA A 38 -13.15 -6.80 -7.81
CA ALA A 38 -14.02 -5.65 -8.10
C ALA A 38 -15.31 -5.64 -7.26
N ASP A 39 -15.90 -6.82 -7.00
CA ASP A 39 -17.12 -6.95 -6.18
C ASP A 39 -16.89 -6.64 -4.69
N GLU A 40 -15.67 -6.88 -4.18
CA GLU A 40 -15.31 -6.48 -2.81
C GLU A 40 -15.03 -4.98 -2.75
N MET A 41 -14.32 -4.44 -3.74
CA MET A 41 -14.04 -3.01 -3.81
C MET A 41 -15.28 -2.17 -4.00
N GLU A 42 -16.33 -2.70 -4.63
CA GLU A 42 -17.61 -1.99 -4.75
C GLU A 42 -18.28 -1.77 -3.39
N GLN A 43 -18.12 -2.69 -2.44
CA GLN A 43 -18.68 -2.57 -1.10
C GLN A 43 -17.93 -1.57 -0.23
N VAL A 44 -16.62 -1.42 -0.45
CA VAL A 44 -15.75 -0.57 0.36
C VAL A 44 -15.59 0.83 -0.25
N LEU A 45 -15.31 0.89 -1.55
CA LEU A 45 -14.97 2.10 -2.31
C LEU A 45 -15.62 2.05 -3.70
N PRO A 46 -16.94 2.26 -3.82
CA PRO A 46 -17.65 2.17 -5.10
C PRO A 46 -17.13 3.15 -6.15
N GLN A 47 -16.56 4.28 -5.73
CA GLN A 47 -15.97 5.30 -6.60
C GLN A 47 -14.78 4.83 -7.44
N VAL A 48 -14.08 3.76 -7.05
CA VAL A 48 -12.94 3.21 -7.84
C VAL A 48 -13.37 2.09 -8.79
N VAL A 49 -14.63 1.65 -8.73
CA VAL A 49 -15.17 0.58 -9.58
C VAL A 49 -15.96 1.19 -10.73
N ARG A 50 -15.72 0.69 -11.95
CA ARG A 50 -16.46 1.08 -13.15
C ARG A 50 -16.97 -0.13 -13.89
N GLU A 51 -18.20 -0.03 -14.37
CA GLU A 51 -18.78 -1.00 -15.29
C GLU A 51 -18.29 -0.72 -16.71
N VAL A 52 -17.65 -1.72 -17.31
CA VAL A 52 -17.22 -1.67 -18.70
C VAL A 52 -18.17 -2.56 -19.49
N PRO A 53 -18.88 -2.03 -20.49
CA PRO A 53 -19.70 -2.85 -21.37
C PRO A 53 -18.78 -3.75 -22.21
N THR A 54 -18.95 -5.07 -22.09
CA THR A 54 -18.21 -6.04 -22.90
C THR A 54 -19.18 -6.84 -23.77
N ALA A 55 -18.67 -7.46 -24.84
CA ALA A 55 -19.46 -8.28 -25.74
C ALA A 55 -20.15 -9.48 -25.03
N GLN A 56 -19.68 -9.87 -23.84
CA GLN A 56 -20.25 -10.95 -23.03
C GLN A 56 -21.09 -10.44 -21.83
N GLY A 57 -21.44 -9.15 -21.79
CA GLY A 57 -22.18 -8.51 -20.70
C GLY A 57 -21.37 -7.43 -19.96
N PRO A 58 -22.01 -6.65 -19.07
CA PRO A 58 -21.31 -5.66 -18.25
C PRO A 58 -20.33 -6.38 -17.33
N ARG A 59 -19.05 -5.95 -17.34
CA ARG A 59 -18.03 -6.42 -16.40
C ARG A 59 -17.61 -5.29 -15.48
N LYS A 60 -17.51 -5.56 -14.19
CA LYS A 60 -16.94 -4.61 -13.23
C LYS A 60 -15.42 -4.63 -13.34
N SER A 61 -14.83 -3.45 -13.36
CA SER A 61 -13.39 -3.24 -13.46
C SER A 61 -12.95 -2.20 -12.43
N ILE A 62 -11.70 -2.29 -11.99
CA ILE A 62 -11.13 -1.36 -11.01
C ILE A 62 -10.27 -0.34 -11.73
N VAL A 63 -10.46 0.93 -11.40
CA VAL A 63 -9.62 2.03 -11.87
C VAL A 63 -8.42 2.18 -10.92
N TYR A 64 -7.32 1.53 -11.29
CA TYR A 64 -6.12 1.50 -10.46
C TYR A 64 -5.49 2.87 -10.20
N THR A 65 -5.63 3.83 -11.14
CA THR A 65 -5.11 5.20 -10.94
C THR A 65 -5.78 5.87 -9.75
N ASP A 66 -7.09 5.70 -9.62
CA ASP A 66 -7.89 6.33 -8.58
C ASP A 66 -7.67 5.59 -7.25
N LEU A 67 -7.57 4.26 -7.29
CA LEU A 67 -7.24 3.45 -6.12
C LEU A 67 -5.88 3.82 -5.52
N ILE A 68 -4.84 3.97 -6.35
CA ILE A 68 -3.50 4.35 -5.87
C ILE A 68 -3.54 5.75 -5.25
N ALA A 69 -4.26 6.69 -5.84
CA ALA A 69 -4.40 8.04 -5.28
C ALA A 69 -5.03 8.02 -3.88
N VAL A 70 -6.09 7.24 -3.68
CA VAL A 70 -6.73 7.05 -2.38
C VAL A 70 -5.76 6.42 -1.38
N LEU A 71 -5.08 5.34 -1.76
CA LEU A 71 -4.09 4.68 -0.90
C LEU A 71 -2.96 5.64 -0.49
N CYS A 72 -2.46 6.45 -1.42
CA CYS A 72 -1.43 7.45 -1.12
C CYS A 72 -1.93 8.55 -0.18
N ALA A 73 -3.18 8.99 -0.30
CA ALA A 73 -3.76 9.97 0.61
C ALA A 73 -3.82 9.39 2.04
N VAL A 74 -4.35 8.18 2.18
CA VAL A 74 -4.46 7.48 3.46
C VAL A 74 -3.08 7.26 4.10
N VAL A 75 -2.07 6.84 3.33
CA VAL A 75 -0.70 6.67 3.85
C VAL A 75 -0.10 7.99 4.35
N ARG A 76 -0.39 9.11 3.66
CA ARG A 76 0.06 10.44 4.11
C ARG A 76 -0.61 10.83 5.42
N ASP A 77 -1.92 10.63 5.53
CA ASP A 77 -2.68 10.93 6.74
C ASP A 77 -2.17 10.10 7.92
N PHE A 78 -1.98 8.78 7.73
CA PHE A 78 -1.36 7.92 8.75
C PHE A 78 0.05 8.39 9.14
N GLY A 79 0.85 8.88 8.18
CA GLY A 79 2.15 9.47 8.47
C GLY A 79 2.04 10.66 9.44
N THR A 80 1.07 11.55 9.22
CA THR A 80 0.87 12.72 10.08
C THR A 80 0.43 12.35 11.50
N GLU A 81 -0.43 11.35 11.65
CA GLU A 81 -0.87 10.85 12.96
C GLU A 81 0.30 10.20 13.71
N VAL A 82 1.08 9.35 13.02
CA VAL A 82 2.27 8.72 13.59
C VAL A 82 3.29 9.76 14.03
N ASP A 83 3.52 10.81 13.24
CA ASP A 83 4.42 11.89 13.61
C ASP A 83 3.92 12.69 14.81
N ALA A 84 2.61 12.91 14.93
CA ALA A 84 2.02 13.54 16.10
C ALA A 84 2.20 12.69 17.36
N VAL A 85 2.02 11.38 17.26
CA VAL A 85 2.26 10.44 18.37
C VAL A 85 3.74 10.42 18.74
N LYS A 86 4.65 10.31 17.77
CA LYS A 86 6.10 10.35 17.99
C LYS A 86 6.55 11.62 18.70
N ARG A 87 6.01 12.79 18.34
CA ARG A 87 6.30 14.05 19.03
C ARG A 87 5.88 14.01 20.50
N ARG A 88 4.71 13.46 20.80
CA ARG A 88 4.22 13.33 22.19
C ARG A 88 5.08 12.38 23.00
N VAL A 89 5.49 11.25 22.40
CA VAL A 89 6.40 10.29 23.01
C VAL A 89 7.76 10.94 23.28
N ALA A 90 8.34 11.63 22.30
CA ALA A 90 9.63 12.31 22.47
C ALA A 90 9.61 13.38 23.56
N LEU A 91 8.52 14.14 23.71
CA LEU A 91 8.36 15.09 24.82
C LEU A 91 8.22 14.40 26.18
N ALA A 92 7.52 13.26 26.22
CA ALA A 92 7.40 12.46 27.44
C ALA A 92 8.75 11.83 27.83
N GLU A 93 9.50 11.30 26.86
CA GLU A 93 10.86 10.78 27.07
C GLU A 93 11.80 11.89 27.56
N ALA A 94 11.81 13.06 26.94
CA ALA A 94 12.63 14.19 27.40
C ALA A 94 12.25 14.66 28.81
N ALA A 95 10.97 14.59 29.19
CA ALA A 95 10.54 14.92 30.55
C ALA A 95 11.04 13.87 31.57
N LEU A 96 11.10 12.60 31.18
CA LEU A 96 11.67 11.53 31.99
C LEU A 96 13.19 11.71 32.15
N ASP A 97 13.92 12.01 31.07
CA ASP A 97 15.36 12.26 31.12
C ASP A 97 15.72 13.40 32.10
N ASN A 98 14.91 14.48 32.12
CA ASN A 98 15.09 15.59 33.06
C ASN A 98 14.82 15.21 34.53
N LEU A 99 14.02 14.17 34.78
CA LEU A 99 13.75 13.67 36.13
C LEU A 99 14.86 12.73 36.60
N ASP A 100 15.35 11.87 35.71
CA ASP A 100 16.52 11.01 35.96
C ASP A 100 17.78 11.85 36.29
N GLU A 101 17.93 13.03 35.69
CA GLU A 101 19.03 13.96 36.04
C GLU A 101 18.86 14.64 37.42
N LYS A 102 17.62 14.86 37.88
CA LYS A 102 17.33 15.57 39.15
C LYS A 102 17.30 14.67 40.36
N GLU A 103 16.95 13.40 40.17
CA GLU A 103 17.09 12.36 41.18
C GLU A 103 18.15 11.37 40.71
N PRO A 104 19.46 11.69 40.86
CA PRO A 104 20.47 10.67 40.67
C PRO A 104 20.17 9.55 41.66
N MET A 105 19.65 8.44 41.15
CA MET A 105 19.47 7.23 41.92
C MET A 105 20.83 6.92 42.55
N TRP A 106 20.85 6.76 43.88
CA TRP A 106 21.97 6.59 44.83
C TRP A 106 22.82 7.83 45.23
N THR A 107 22.44 8.46 46.35
CA THR A 107 23.34 8.66 47.51
C THR A 107 22.96 7.69 48.62
#